data_AF-A0A0M8U8G5-F1
#
_entry.id   AF-A0A0M8U8G5-F1
#
_cell.length_a   1.000
_cell.length_b   1.000
_cell.length_c   1.000
_cell.angle_alpha   90.00
_cell.angle_beta   90.00
_cell.angle_gamma   90.00
#
_symmetry.space_group_name_H-M   'P 1'
#
loop_
_entity.id
_entity.type
_entity.pdbx_description
1 polymer ?
#
loop_
_entity_poly.entity_id
_entity_poly.type
_entity_poly.pdbx_seq_one_letter_code
_entity_poly.pdbx_strand_id
1 'polypeptide(L)'
;MPADRTEPPVTAFMLVKTTPEWLAMTVPERVHAFTTHVVPVIEARTRGVRSRFYDTEFYSARVTDVWVWEADDHDAYRLLIDALRETPFWDRYFDVVDLLVGTENGYARTYGLEPAATVAT
;
A
#
# COMPACT_ATOMS: atom_id res chain seq x y z
N MET A 1 8.37 -32.30 -10.01
CA MET A 1 8.71 -30.89 -10.27
C MET A 1 8.45 -30.14 -8.99
N PRO A 2 9.43 -29.46 -8.36
CA PRO A 2 9.10 -28.65 -7.20
C PRO A 2 8.17 -27.53 -7.69
N ALA A 3 7.07 -27.32 -6.98
CA ALA A 3 6.16 -26.22 -7.25
C ALA A 3 6.98 -24.92 -7.30
N ASP A 4 6.72 -24.15 -8.35
CA ASP A 4 7.29 -22.84 -8.62
C ASP A 4 7.33 -22.05 -7.32
N ARG A 5 8.52 -21.59 -6.91
CA ARG A 5 8.62 -20.75 -5.71
C ARG A 5 8.01 -19.42 -6.09
N THR A 6 6.73 -19.22 -5.81
CA THR A 6 6.15 -17.88 -5.77
C THR A 6 7.05 -17.06 -4.86
N GLU A 7 7.57 -15.94 -5.36
CA GLU A 7 8.31 -14.99 -4.54
C GLU A 7 7.53 -14.72 -3.26
N PRO A 8 8.20 -14.53 -2.11
CA PRO A 8 7.47 -14.33 -0.88
C PRO A 8 6.69 -13.01 -1.00
N PRO A 9 5.44 -12.98 -0.53
CA PRO A 9 4.58 -11.81 -0.68
C PRO A 9 5.24 -10.57 -0.07
N VAL A 10 5.10 -9.46 -0.79
CA VAL A 10 5.62 -8.16 -0.40
C VAL A 10 4.56 -7.45 0.43
N THR A 11 4.94 -6.99 1.62
CA THR A 11 4.10 -6.09 2.42
C THR A 11 4.72 -4.69 2.40
N ALA A 12 3.96 -3.71 1.94
CA ALA A 12 4.36 -2.31 1.93
C ALA A 12 3.47 -1.49 2.85
N PHE A 13 4.10 -0.70 3.72
CA PHE A 13 3.46 0.33 4.52
C PHE A 13 3.72 1.66 3.82
N MET A 14 2.74 2.14 3.05
CA MET A 14 2.80 3.42 2.37
C MET A 14 2.30 4.51 3.31
N LEU A 15 3.22 5.37 3.73
CA LEU A 15 2.97 6.46 4.66
C LEU A 15 2.63 7.70 3.84
N VAL A 16 1.43 8.25 4.03
CA VAL A 16 0.96 9.39 3.23
C VAL A 16 0.45 10.53 4.08
N LYS A 17 0.48 11.73 3.50
CA LYS A 17 -0.04 12.94 4.13
C LYS A 17 -0.99 13.66 3.19
N THR A 18 -2.21 13.91 3.63
CA THR A 18 -3.18 14.68 2.86
C THR A 18 -2.67 16.09 2.56
N THR A 19 -2.91 16.56 1.34
CA THR A 19 -2.55 17.92 0.93
C THR A 19 -3.64 18.92 1.35
N PRO A 20 -3.33 20.23 1.36
CA PRO A 20 -4.36 21.25 1.57
C PRO A 20 -5.48 21.21 0.53
N GLU A 21 -5.20 20.83 -0.72
CA GLU A 21 -6.21 20.70 -1.77
C GLU A 21 -7.21 19.60 -1.40
N TRP A 22 -6.72 18.44 -0.97
CA TRP A 22 -7.57 17.35 -0.50
C TRP A 22 -8.46 17.76 0.69
N LEU A 23 -7.88 18.49 1.65
CA LEU A 23 -8.60 18.95 2.83
C LEU A 23 -9.64 20.04 2.50
N ALA A 24 -9.43 20.80 1.43
CA ALA A 24 -10.41 21.79 0.95
C ALA A 24 -11.65 21.15 0.30
N MET A 25 -11.56 19.90 -0.16
CA MET A 25 -12.70 19.17 -0.73
C MET A 25 -13.72 18.79 0.35
N THR A 26 -14.99 18.79 -0.05
CA THR A 26 -16.09 18.19 0.70
C THR A 26 -15.97 16.65 0.71
N VAL A 27 -16.64 15.99 1.66
CA VAL A 27 -16.63 14.52 1.76
C VAL A 27 -17.11 13.85 0.45
N PRO A 28 -18.21 14.28 -0.20
CA PRO A 28 -18.63 13.70 -1.48
C PRO A 28 -17.59 13.87 -2.60
N GLU A 29 -16.89 15.02 -2.66
CA GLU A 29 -15.84 15.27 -3.64
C GLU A 29 -14.65 14.33 -3.43
N ARG A 30 -14.24 14.09 -2.17
CA ARG A 30 -13.17 13.12 -1.84
C ARG A 30 -13.52 11.71 -2.28
N VAL A 31 -14.75 11.26 -2.00
CA VAL A 31 -15.24 9.94 -2.43
C VAL A 31 -15.26 9.85 -3.95
N HIS A 32 -15.77 10.88 -4.64
CA HIS A 32 -15.79 10.93 -6.09
C HIS A 32 -14.39 10.89 -6.69
N ALA A 33 -13.45 11.66 -6.13
CA ALA A 33 -12.06 11.72 -6.57
C ALA A 33 -11.38 10.35 -6.51
N PHE A 34 -11.54 9.61 -5.40
CA PHE A 34 -10.97 8.25 -5.28
C PHE A 34 -11.63 7.26 -6.24
N THR A 35 -12.96 7.20 -6.22
CA THR A 35 -13.73 6.18 -6.96
C THR A 35 -13.70 6.40 -8.47
N THR A 36 -13.34 7.60 -8.92
CA THR A 36 -13.26 7.93 -10.36
C THR A 36 -11.83 7.95 -10.88
N HIS A 37 -10.88 8.46 -10.10
CA HIS A 37 -9.53 8.76 -10.61
C HIS A 37 -8.42 7.87 -10.03
N VAL A 38 -8.66 7.19 -8.91
CA VAL A 38 -7.62 6.39 -8.22
C VAL A 38 -7.92 4.91 -8.32
N VAL A 39 -9.02 4.46 -7.71
CA VAL A 39 -9.36 3.04 -7.59
C VAL A 39 -9.46 2.34 -8.96
N PRO A 40 -10.17 2.89 -9.97
CA PRO A 40 -10.29 2.22 -11.26
C PRO A 40 -8.96 2.01 -11.98
N VAL A 41 -7.99 2.91 -11.80
CA VAL A 41 -6.66 2.80 -12.43
C VAL A 41 -5.88 1.65 -11.81
N ILE A 42 -5.94 1.51 -10.48
CA ILE A 42 -5.32 0.38 -9.76
C ILE A 42 -5.97 -0.93 -10.22
N GLU A 43 -7.31 -1.02 -10.20
CA GLU A 43 -8.05 -2.23 -10.60
C GLU A 43 -7.81 -2.61 -12.05
N ALA A 44 -7.62 -1.64 -12.96
CA ALA A 44 -7.36 -1.92 -14.37
C ALA A 44 -5.93 -2.42 -14.63
N ARG A 45 -4.94 -1.92 -13.88
CA ARG A 45 -3.50 -2.11 -14.19
C ARG A 45 -2.78 -3.10 -13.29
N THR A 46 -3.39 -3.52 -12.19
CA THR A 46 -2.74 -4.36 -11.17
C THR A 46 -3.49 -5.66 -10.96
N ARG A 47 -2.77 -6.71 -10.55
CA ARG A 47 -3.31 -8.02 -10.13
C ARG A 47 -2.47 -8.53 -8.97
N GLY A 48 -3.02 -9.42 -8.15
CA GLY A 48 -2.29 -10.00 -7.04
C GLY A 48 -1.92 -8.99 -5.94
N VAL A 49 -2.75 -7.96 -5.75
CA VAL A 49 -2.58 -6.97 -4.68
C VAL A 49 -3.85 -6.87 -3.83
N ARG A 50 -3.68 -6.64 -2.53
CA ARG A 50 -4.76 -6.30 -1.59
C ARG A 50 -4.31 -5.19 -0.66
N SER A 51 -5.25 -4.43 -0.11
CA SER A 51 -4.90 -3.34 0.79
C SER A 51 -5.85 -3.12 1.94
N ARG A 52 -5.35 -2.39 2.94
CA ARG A 52 -6.06 -1.89 4.10
C ARG A 52 -5.58 -0.46 4.35
N PHE A 53 -6.52 0.46 4.54
CA PHE A 53 -6.24 1.89 4.72
C PHE A 53 -6.52 2.29 6.18
N TYR A 54 -5.59 3.00 6.81
CA TYR A 54 -5.66 3.34 8.22
C TYR A 54 -5.44 4.84 8.44
N ASP A 55 -6.41 5.46 9.10
CA ASP A 55 -6.33 6.85 9.56
C ASP A 55 -5.37 6.93 10.75
N THR A 56 -4.44 7.88 10.73
CA THR A 56 -3.37 8.05 11.73
C THR A 56 -3.17 9.49 12.18
N GLU A 57 -3.90 10.44 11.59
CA GLU A 57 -3.72 11.88 11.75
C GLU A 57 -3.95 12.38 13.19
N PHE A 58 -4.66 11.60 14.00
CA PHE A 58 -4.91 11.89 15.42
C PHE A 58 -3.77 11.45 16.35
N TYR A 59 -2.83 10.63 15.88
CA TYR A 59 -1.66 10.16 16.64
C TYR A 59 -0.31 10.66 16.09
N SER A 60 -0.27 11.13 14.84
CA SER A 60 0.95 11.59 14.19
C SER A 60 0.69 12.85 13.37
N ALA A 61 1.54 13.86 13.51
CA ALA A 61 1.54 15.02 12.61
C ALA A 61 2.40 14.79 11.34
N ARG A 62 3.20 13.71 11.31
CA ARG A 62 4.11 13.40 10.19
C ARG A 62 3.35 12.88 8.97
N VAL A 63 2.34 12.05 9.20
CA VAL A 63 1.52 11.38 8.18
C VAL A 63 0.07 11.46 8.63
N THR A 64 -0.86 11.49 7.68
CA THR A 64 -2.29 11.39 8.00
C THR A 64 -2.76 9.96 7.89
N ASP A 65 -2.21 9.16 6.99
CA ASP A 65 -2.72 7.82 6.74
C ASP A 65 -1.59 6.83 6.46
N VAL A 66 -1.87 5.56 6.73
CA VAL A 66 -1.05 4.43 6.31
C VAL A 66 -1.87 3.54 5.40
N TRP A 67 -1.46 3.44 4.14
CA TRP A 67 -2.03 2.49 3.19
C TRP A 67 -1.16 1.24 3.15
N VAL A 68 -1.62 0.18 3.82
CA VAL A 68 -0.94 -1.11 3.82
C VAL A 68 -1.33 -1.86 2.56
N TRP A 69 -0.33 -2.28 1.79
CA TRP A 69 -0.45 -3.10 0.61
C TRP A 69 0.22 -4.44 0.82
N GLU A 70 -0.43 -5.50 0.39
CA GLU A 70 0.20 -6.80 0.20
C GLU A 70 0.14 -7.16 -1.27
N ALA A 71 1.25 -7.60 -1.83
CA ALA A 71 1.40 -8.03 -3.21
C ALA A 71 1.96 -9.45 -3.26
N ASP A 72 1.51 -10.24 -4.23
CA ASP A 72 1.95 -11.62 -4.40
C ASP A 72 3.47 -11.73 -4.67
N ASP A 73 4.05 -10.73 -5.35
CA ASP A 73 5.47 -10.65 -5.68
C ASP A 73 5.93 -9.18 -5.88
N HIS A 74 7.21 -9.01 -6.22
CA HIS A 74 7.79 -7.69 -6.47
C HIS A 74 7.25 -7.01 -7.74
N ASP A 75 6.85 -7.77 -8.76
CA ASP A 75 6.33 -7.21 -10.01
C ASP A 75 4.93 -6.63 -9.83
N ALA A 76 4.06 -7.35 -9.11
CA ALA A 76 2.74 -6.89 -8.69
C ALA A 76 2.84 -5.60 -7.87
N TYR A 77 3.80 -5.51 -6.93
CA TYR A 77 4.04 -4.27 -6.18
C TYR A 77 4.54 -3.13 -7.07
N ARG A 78 5.47 -3.40 -8.00
CA ARG A 78 5.96 -2.40 -8.95
C ARG A 78 4.83 -1.84 -9.81
N LEU A 79 3.99 -2.71 -10.38
CA LEU A 79 2.83 -2.32 -11.19
C LEU A 79 1.82 -1.49 -10.40
N LEU A 80 1.63 -1.77 -9.11
CA LEU A 80 0.83 -0.95 -8.21
C LEU A 80 1.38 0.47 -8.07
N ILE A 81 2.68 0.61 -7.82
CA ILE A 81 3.32 1.92 -7.70
C ILE A 81 3.24 2.68 -9.03
N ASP A 82 3.52 2.01 -10.16
CA ASP A 82 3.38 2.60 -11.50
C ASP A 82 1.94 3.08 -11.73
N ALA A 83 0.92 2.29 -11.35
CA ALA A 83 -0.48 2.67 -11.49
C ALA A 83 -0.84 3.88 -10.61
N LEU A 84 -0.42 3.90 -9.35
CA LEU A 84 -0.72 4.99 -8.40
C LEU A 84 -0.08 6.32 -8.83
N ARG A 85 1.16 6.28 -9.34
CA ARG A 85 1.88 7.46 -9.85
C ARG A 85 1.15 8.15 -11.01
N GLU A 86 0.34 7.41 -11.75
CA GLU A 86 -0.45 7.91 -12.88
C GLU A 86 -1.82 8.44 -12.44
N THR A 87 -2.07 8.55 -11.14
CA THR A 87 -3.31 9.10 -10.57
C THR A 87 -3.03 10.38 -9.79
N PRO A 88 -4.05 11.23 -9.57
CA PRO A 88 -3.93 12.38 -8.65
C PRO A 88 -3.60 12.02 -7.19
N PHE A 89 -3.57 10.73 -6.82
CA PHE A 89 -3.17 10.31 -5.49
C PHE A 89 -1.74 10.74 -5.14
N TRP A 90 -0.77 10.52 -6.06
CA TRP A 90 0.66 10.42 -5.72
C TRP A 90 1.33 11.74 -5.27
N ASP A 91 0.90 12.89 -5.79
CA ASP A 91 1.47 14.21 -5.45
C ASP A 91 0.43 15.35 -5.44
N ARG A 92 -0.87 15.04 -5.48
CA ARG A 92 -1.94 16.06 -5.51
C ARG A 92 -2.92 15.92 -4.37
N TYR A 93 -3.46 14.73 -4.15
CA TYR A 93 -4.34 14.46 -3.02
C TYR A 93 -3.56 14.11 -1.77
N PHE A 94 -2.44 13.41 -1.93
CA PHE A 94 -1.52 13.06 -0.86
C PHE A 94 -0.09 13.33 -1.29
N ASP A 95 0.75 13.62 -0.31
CA ASP A 95 2.19 13.46 -0.41
C ASP A 95 2.54 12.03 0.03
N VAL A 96 3.25 11.27 -0.81
CA VAL A 96 3.84 9.99 -0.40
C VAL A 96 5.10 10.28 0.43
N VAL A 97 4.99 10.14 1.75
CA VAL A 97 6.05 10.51 2.71
C VAL A 97 7.12 9.43 2.82
N ASP A 98 6.73 8.16 2.84
CA ASP A 98 7.65 7.03 2.99
C ASP A 98 7.04 5.73 2.44
N LEU A 99 7.90 4.80 2.04
CA LEU A 99 7.53 3.45 1.61
C LEU A 99 8.36 2.43 2.38
N LEU A 100 7.80 1.89 3.46
CA LEU A 100 8.45 0.84 4.23
C LEU A 100 8.02 -0.52 3.64
N VAL A 101 8.90 -1.13 2.85
CA VAL A 101 8.61 -2.38 2.14
C VAL A 101 9.40 -3.52 2.77
N GLY A 102 8.72 -4.63 3.06
CA GLY A 102 9.32 -5.81 3.67
C GLY A 102 8.65 -7.11 3.26
N THR A 103 9.28 -8.21 3.68
CA THR A 103 8.77 -9.56 3.47
C THR A 103 8.40 -10.17 4.81
N GLU A 104 7.16 -10.60 4.96
CA GLU A 104 6.71 -11.27 6.19
C GLU A 104 7.56 -12.53 6.46
N ASN A 105 8.11 -12.62 7.68
CA ASN A 105 8.91 -13.75 8.13
C ASN A 105 10.14 -14.07 7.26
N GLY A 106 10.70 -13.05 6.58
CA GLY A 106 11.85 -13.21 5.69
C GLY A 106 13.03 -13.94 6.35
N TYR A 107 13.41 -13.55 7.56
CA TYR A 107 14.49 -14.21 8.31
C TYR A 107 14.20 -15.70 8.57
N ALA A 108 13.02 -16.02 9.12
CA ALA A 108 12.64 -17.40 9.41
C ALA A 108 12.65 -18.27 8.14
N ARG A 109 12.14 -17.74 7.02
CA ARG A 109 12.15 -18.41 5.72
C ARG A 109 13.57 -18.67 5.20
N THR A 110 14.48 -17.70 5.31
CA THR A 110 15.89 -17.85 4.89
C THR A 110 16.59 -18.99 5.60
N TYR A 111 16.30 -19.19 6.89
CA TYR A 111 16.96 -20.20 7.73
C TYR A 111 16.14 -21.47 7.96
N GLY A 112 14.95 -21.60 7.34
CA GLY A 112 14.08 -22.77 7.53
C GLY A 112 13.57 -22.93 8.96
N LEU A 113 13.31 -21.81 9.65
CA LEU A 113 12.81 -21.77 11.02
C LEU A 113 11.32 -21.44 11.05
N GLU A 114 10.65 -21.78 12.15
CA GLU A 114 9.30 -21.28 12.42
C GLU A 114 9.31 -19.78 12.78
N PRO A 115 8.33 -19.00 12.31
CA PRO A 115 8.17 -17.58 12.66
C PRO A 115 8.00 -17.30 14.15
N ALA A 116 9.09 -17.02 14.86
CA ALA A 116 9.03 -16.74 16.31
C ALA A 116 8.30 -15.45 16.69
N ALA A 117 8.21 -14.47 15.78
CA ALA A 117 7.58 -13.16 16.03
C ALA A 117 6.16 -13.04 15.45
N THR A 118 5.66 -14.06 14.75
CA THR A 118 4.27 -14.10 14.32
C THR A 118 3.45 -14.80 15.40
N VAL A 119 2.62 -14.03 16.09
CA VAL A 119 1.81 -14.50 17.21
C VAL A 119 0.33 -14.35 16.85
N ALA A 120 -0.42 -15.45 16.96
CA ALA A 120 -1.88 -15.44 16.95
C ALA A 120 -2.36 -16.04 18.27
N THR A 121 -3.07 -15.26 19.07
CA THR A 121 -3.63 -15.64 20.38
C THR A 121 -5.14 -15.68 20.35
#